data_AF-A0AAU5H2J5-F1
#
_entry.id   AF-A0AAU5H2J5-F1
#
_cell.length_a   1.000
_cell.length_b   1.000
_cell.length_c   1.000
_cell.angle_alpha   90.00
_cell.angle_beta   90.00
_cell.angle_gamma   90.00
#
_symmetry.space_group_name_H-M   'P 1'
#
loop_
_entity.id
_entity.type
_entity.pdbx_description
1 polymer ?
#
loop_
_entity_poly.entity_id
_entity_poly.type
_entity_poly.pdbx_seq_one_letter_code
_entity_poly.pdbx_strand_id
1 'polypeptide(L)'
;MTVMASTTAPKPGLRERKKIQTRQAIRHAAYHLFAEQGYDGTTVEQIAAAADVSASTVFRYFPTKEDIVLSDEYDPLMEAALRARPAGEPFVESVRQAVVGLMHEMYATERADMLARMRLVRDVPAIRARMGENMQVSCAMVARALAERDGGPGDEFELRVVVSALLAAWNEAIMAWAETDGREDLGDVLDRTLHLLSANFSG
;
A
#
# COMPACT_ATOMS: atom_id res chain seq x y z
N MET A 1 24.18 19.79 -24.62
CA MET A 1 24.06 19.79 -23.14
C MET A 1 22.82 20.60 -22.80
N THR A 2 21.70 19.93 -22.53
CA THR A 2 20.44 20.59 -22.12
C THR A 2 20.17 20.20 -20.68
N VAL A 3 20.10 21.22 -19.83
CA VAL A 3 19.95 21.12 -18.37
C VAL A 3 18.57 20.56 -18.03
N MET A 4 18.53 19.47 -17.26
CA MET A 4 17.30 18.92 -16.70
C MET A 4 16.73 19.86 -15.64
N ALA A 5 15.51 20.32 -15.82
CA ALA A 5 14.77 21.04 -14.81
C ALA A 5 14.33 20.04 -13.72
N SER A 6 14.91 20.15 -12.53
CA SER A 6 14.44 19.48 -11.33
C SER A 6 13.13 20.11 -10.88
N THR A 7 12.00 19.51 -11.22
CA THR A 7 10.69 19.90 -10.69
C THR A 7 10.56 19.38 -9.26
N THR A 8 11.02 20.17 -8.28
CA THR A 8 10.72 19.95 -6.86
C THR A 8 9.20 20.07 -6.64
N ALA A 9 8.56 19.00 -6.20
CA ALA A 9 7.16 19.03 -5.77
C ALA A 9 6.92 20.11 -4.69
N PRO A 10 5.78 20.83 -4.72
CA PRO A 10 5.51 21.90 -3.78
C PRO A 10 5.40 21.37 -2.34
N LYS A 11 6.05 22.06 -1.39
CA LYS A 11 6.00 21.69 0.04
C LYS A 11 4.54 21.70 0.54
N PRO A 12 4.10 20.65 1.25
CA PRO A 12 2.72 20.58 1.73
C PRO A 12 2.39 21.75 2.65
N GLY A 13 1.25 22.38 2.43
CA GLY A 13 0.75 23.48 3.26
C GLY A 13 0.57 23.04 4.72
N LEU A 14 0.51 24.00 5.64
CA LEU A 14 0.41 23.74 7.09
C LEU A 14 -0.74 22.79 7.46
N ARG A 15 -1.86 22.88 6.74
CA ARG A 15 -3.03 22.00 6.92
C ARG A 15 -2.73 20.55 6.55
N GLU A 16 -2.06 20.32 5.42
CA GLU A 16 -1.72 18.96 4.96
C GLU A 16 -0.67 18.32 5.87
N ARG A 17 0.31 19.10 6.31
CA ARG A 17 1.29 18.65 7.31
C ARG A 17 0.64 18.24 8.62
N LYS A 18 -0.28 19.06 9.15
CA LYS A 18 -1.04 18.70 10.36
C LYS A 18 -1.88 17.45 10.15
N LYS A 19 -2.50 17.30 8.97
CA LYS A 19 -3.29 16.12 8.60
C LYS A 19 -2.44 14.84 8.65
N ILE A 20 -1.26 14.86 8.04
CA ILE A 20 -0.31 13.74 8.06
C ILE A 20 0.15 13.43 9.49
N GLN A 21 0.56 14.45 10.24
CA GLN A 21 1.02 14.28 11.62
C GLN A 21 -0.05 13.67 12.54
N THR A 22 -1.29 14.14 12.47
CA THR A 22 -2.39 13.56 13.25
C THR A 22 -2.64 12.10 12.87
N ARG A 23 -2.63 11.80 11.57
CA ARG A 23 -2.83 10.43 11.08
C ARG A 23 -1.72 9.47 11.55
N GLN A 24 -0.46 9.92 11.51
CA GLN A 24 0.69 9.18 12.02
C GLN A 24 0.61 8.97 13.54
N ALA A 25 0.22 10.00 14.31
CA ALA A 25 0.05 9.89 15.76
C ALA A 25 -1.00 8.83 16.13
N ILE A 26 -2.13 8.80 15.42
CA ILE A 26 -3.18 7.79 15.61
C ILE A 26 -2.64 6.38 15.31
N ARG A 27 -1.93 6.19 14.18
CA ARG A 27 -1.35 4.89 13.83
C ARG A 27 -0.34 4.43 14.86
N HIS A 28 0.57 5.31 15.28
CA HIS A 28 1.58 4.98 16.27
C HIS A 28 0.96 4.54 17.60
N ALA A 29 -0.03 5.30 18.10
CA ALA A 29 -0.79 4.93 19.29
C ALA A 29 -1.51 3.58 19.14
N ALA A 30 -2.11 3.32 17.98
CA ALA A 30 -2.78 2.05 17.71
C ALA A 30 -1.82 0.86 17.71
N TYR A 31 -0.70 0.94 16.97
CA TYR A 31 0.29 -0.15 16.95
C TYR A 31 0.91 -0.41 18.32
N HIS A 32 1.15 0.63 19.12
CA HIS A 32 1.60 0.48 20.51
C HIS A 32 0.60 -0.31 21.35
N LEU A 33 -0.68 0.10 21.35
CA LEU A 33 -1.73 -0.58 22.10
C LEU A 33 -2.00 -2.00 21.59
N PHE A 34 -1.96 -2.22 20.27
CA PHE A 34 -2.08 -3.56 19.69
C PHE A 34 -0.96 -4.48 20.16
N ALA A 35 0.26 -3.97 20.32
CA ALA A 35 1.38 -4.73 20.85
C ALA A 35 1.22 -5.05 22.36
N GLU A 36 0.66 -4.14 23.14
CA GLU A 36 0.51 -4.30 24.60
C GLU A 36 -0.65 -5.20 25.02
N GLN A 37 -1.81 -5.04 24.38
CA GLN A 37 -3.08 -5.65 24.82
C GLN A 37 -3.84 -6.36 23.69
N GLY A 38 -3.23 -6.48 22.51
CA GLY A 38 -3.82 -7.14 21.34
C GLY A 38 -4.81 -6.25 20.57
N TYR A 39 -5.13 -6.66 19.34
CA TYR A 39 -6.07 -5.93 18.48
C TYR A 39 -7.48 -5.89 19.07
N ASP A 40 -8.03 -7.04 19.48
CA ASP A 40 -9.39 -7.13 20.01
C ASP A 40 -9.55 -6.46 21.37
N GLY A 41 -8.50 -6.46 22.19
CA GLY A 41 -8.46 -5.76 23.48
C GLY A 41 -8.35 -4.23 23.36
N THR A 42 -8.12 -3.69 22.16
CA THR A 42 -7.92 -2.26 21.93
C THR A 42 -9.14 -1.60 21.30
N THR A 43 -9.64 -0.54 21.93
CA THR A 43 -10.76 0.28 21.42
C THR A 43 -10.28 1.56 20.74
N VAL A 44 -11.13 2.13 19.87
CA VAL A 44 -10.84 3.41 19.19
C VAL A 44 -10.72 4.56 20.19
N GLU A 45 -11.45 4.52 21.30
CA GLU A 45 -11.39 5.50 22.37
C GLU A 45 -10.03 5.49 23.09
N GLN A 46 -9.48 4.30 23.33
CA GLN A 46 -8.13 4.16 23.91
C GLN A 46 -7.07 4.71 22.95
N ILE A 47 -7.18 4.39 21.66
CA ILE A 47 -6.29 4.93 20.61
C ILE A 47 -6.39 6.45 20.56
N ALA A 48 -7.61 7.00 20.60
CA ALA A 48 -7.85 8.44 20.57
C ALA A 48 -7.21 9.14 21.78
N ALA A 49 -7.40 8.58 22.98
CA ALA A 49 -6.79 9.10 24.20
C ALA A 49 -5.27 9.07 24.14
N ALA A 50 -4.68 7.97 23.67
CA ALA A 50 -3.23 7.82 23.53
C ALA A 50 -2.63 8.75 22.45
N ALA A 51 -3.40 9.10 21.42
CA ALA A 51 -3.00 10.01 20.35
C ALA A 51 -3.34 11.50 20.62
N ASP A 52 -3.88 11.82 21.81
CA ASP A 52 -4.34 13.17 22.19
C ASP A 52 -5.35 13.78 21.20
N VAL A 53 -6.32 12.97 20.78
CA VAL A 53 -7.41 13.38 19.88
C VAL A 53 -8.76 12.84 20.35
N SER A 54 -9.85 13.35 19.77
CA SER A 54 -11.19 12.77 20.00
C SER A 54 -11.40 11.49 19.19
N ALA A 55 -12.27 10.58 19.67
CA ALA A 55 -12.70 9.42 18.88
C ALA A 55 -13.32 9.84 17.53
N SER A 56 -14.09 10.94 17.52
CA SER A 56 -14.62 11.53 16.27
C SER A 56 -13.53 12.00 15.30
N THR A 57 -12.36 12.41 15.81
CA THR A 57 -11.21 12.72 14.99
C THR A 57 -10.59 11.45 14.42
N VAL A 58 -10.47 10.38 15.21
CA VAL A 58 -10.03 9.08 14.69
C VAL A 58 -10.94 8.60 13.57
N PHE A 59 -12.26 8.55 13.78
CA PHE A 59 -13.22 8.12 12.76
C PHE A 59 -13.23 8.99 11.49
N ARG A 60 -12.89 10.28 11.62
CA ARG A 60 -12.72 11.16 10.45
C ARG A 60 -11.53 10.75 9.57
N TYR A 61 -10.47 10.23 10.17
CA TYR A 61 -9.29 9.75 9.45
C TYR A 61 -9.43 8.28 9.03
N PHE A 62 -10.02 7.47 9.88
CA PHE A 62 -10.11 6.02 9.75
C PHE A 62 -11.53 5.59 10.08
N PRO A 63 -12.38 5.38 9.06
CA PRO A 63 -13.79 5.03 9.26
C PRO A 63 -13.99 3.80 10.16
N THR A 64 -13.07 2.85 10.10
CA THR A 64 -13.05 1.63 10.92
C THR A 64 -11.72 1.46 11.67
N LYS A 65 -11.67 0.57 12.67
CA LYS A 65 -10.42 0.24 13.38
C LYS A 65 -9.44 -0.48 12.45
N GLU A 66 -9.97 -1.26 11.51
CA GLU A 66 -9.25 -1.97 10.48
C GLU A 66 -8.51 -0.98 9.54
N ASP A 67 -9.15 0.16 9.21
CA ASP A 67 -8.54 1.19 8.35
C ASP A 67 -7.28 1.82 8.96
N ILE A 68 -7.16 1.83 10.30
CA ILE A 68 -5.95 2.29 11.00
C ILE A 68 -4.76 1.40 10.64
N VAL A 69 -5.01 0.10 10.49
CA VAL A 69 -4.00 -0.90 10.08
C VAL A 69 -3.76 -0.81 8.58
N LEU A 70 -4.82 -0.63 7.78
CA LEU A 70 -4.82 -0.84 6.34
C LEU A 70 -4.41 0.36 5.47
N SER A 71 -4.19 1.54 6.05
CA SER A 71 -3.63 2.76 5.42
C SER A 71 -3.86 2.94 3.91
N ASP A 72 -4.80 3.84 3.58
CA ASP A 72 -5.07 4.28 2.20
C ASP A 72 -3.99 5.23 1.62
N GLU A 73 -2.88 5.46 2.32
CA GLU A 73 -1.84 6.40 1.88
C GLU A 73 -1.04 5.90 0.67
N TYR A 74 -1.04 4.59 0.45
CA TYR A 74 -0.28 3.97 -0.64
C TYR A 74 -1.00 4.08 -1.98
N ASP A 75 -2.33 4.21 -2.00
CA ASP A 75 -3.09 4.33 -3.24
C ASP A 75 -2.73 5.61 -4.03
N PRO A 76 -2.71 6.83 -3.42
CA PRO A 76 -2.23 8.02 -4.12
C PRO A 76 -0.75 7.95 -4.53
N LEU A 77 0.09 7.30 -3.73
CA LEU A 77 1.51 7.12 -4.06
C LEU A 77 1.69 6.15 -5.24
N MET A 78 0.89 5.09 -5.30
CA MET A 78 0.82 4.14 -6.41
C MET A 78 0.36 4.83 -7.68
N GLU A 79 -0.72 5.60 -7.60
CA GLU A 79 -1.23 6.36 -8.73
C GLU A 79 -0.18 7.36 -9.24
N ALA A 80 0.51 8.07 -8.35
CA ALA A 80 1.60 8.98 -8.70
C ALA A 80 2.80 8.25 -9.33
N ALA A 81 3.20 7.11 -8.76
CA ALA A 81 4.29 6.28 -9.28
C ALA A 81 3.98 5.76 -10.69
N LEU A 82 2.74 5.31 -10.92
CA LEU A 82 2.26 4.86 -12.24
C LEU A 82 2.22 5.98 -13.27
N ARG A 83 1.80 7.19 -12.87
CA ARG A 83 1.80 8.38 -13.75
C ARG A 83 3.22 8.87 -14.09
N ALA A 84 4.18 8.67 -13.19
CA ALA A 84 5.56 9.08 -13.41
C ALA A 84 6.36 8.15 -14.33
N ARG A 85 5.80 6.98 -14.70
CA ARG A 85 6.46 6.02 -15.59
C ARG A 85 6.55 6.54 -17.04
N PRO A 86 7.57 6.13 -17.82
CA PRO A 86 7.74 6.57 -19.20
C PRO A 86 6.54 6.25 -20.11
N ALA A 87 6.24 7.14 -21.04
CA ALA A 87 5.31 6.86 -22.13
C ALA A 87 5.86 5.72 -23.02
N GLY A 88 5.01 4.76 -23.39
CA GLY A 88 5.40 3.60 -24.20
C GLY A 88 6.07 2.45 -23.42
N GLU A 89 6.27 2.58 -22.11
CA GLU A 89 6.66 1.43 -21.27
C GLU A 89 5.52 0.39 -21.23
N PRO A 90 5.80 -0.92 -21.43
CA PRO A 90 4.79 -1.95 -21.27
C PRO A 90 4.12 -1.85 -19.90
N PHE A 91 2.79 -1.88 -19.87
CA PHE A 91 2.04 -1.60 -18.64
C PHE A 91 2.39 -2.55 -17.48
N VAL A 92 2.68 -3.83 -17.77
CA VAL A 92 3.12 -4.81 -16.76
C VAL A 92 4.42 -4.35 -16.10
N GLU A 93 5.37 -3.82 -16.87
CA GLU A 93 6.62 -3.28 -16.33
C GLU A 93 6.37 -1.98 -15.56
N SER A 94 5.48 -1.11 -16.04
CA SER A 94 5.08 0.08 -15.29
C SER A 94 4.49 -0.25 -13.92
N VAL A 95 3.60 -1.24 -13.85
CA VAL A 95 2.98 -1.69 -12.60
C VAL A 95 4.04 -2.32 -11.70
N ARG A 96 4.91 -3.19 -12.26
CA ARG A 96 6.04 -3.77 -11.53
C ARG A 96 6.92 -2.73 -10.86
N GLN A 97 7.38 -1.75 -11.63
CA GLN A 97 8.29 -0.73 -11.14
C GLN A 97 7.63 0.19 -10.10
N ALA A 98 6.34 0.49 -10.27
CA ALA A 98 5.59 1.26 -9.28
C ALA A 98 5.49 0.51 -7.93
N VAL A 99 5.18 -0.79 -7.96
CA VAL A 99 5.05 -1.58 -6.73
C VAL A 99 6.40 -1.83 -6.06
N VAL A 100 7.42 -2.23 -6.82
CA VAL A 100 8.77 -2.43 -6.27
C VAL A 100 9.29 -1.15 -5.64
N GLY A 101 9.09 0.00 -6.31
CA GLY A 101 9.49 1.31 -5.76
C GLY A 101 8.84 1.63 -4.42
N LEU A 102 7.51 1.45 -4.32
CA LEU A 102 6.78 1.69 -3.08
C LEU A 102 7.16 0.72 -1.98
N MET A 103 7.30 -0.57 -2.30
CA MET A 103 7.67 -1.59 -1.33
C MET A 103 9.08 -1.36 -0.80
N HIS A 104 10.04 -0.95 -1.65
CA HIS A 104 11.38 -0.55 -1.21
C HIS A 104 11.35 0.66 -0.27
N GLU A 105 10.57 1.69 -0.58
CA GLU A 105 10.46 2.88 0.27
C GLU A 105 9.84 2.54 1.63
N MET A 106 8.74 1.78 1.64
CA MET A 106 8.10 1.28 2.87
C MET A 106 9.04 0.41 3.69
N TYR A 107 9.76 -0.51 3.05
CA TYR A 107 10.68 -1.40 3.74
C TYR A 107 11.87 -0.64 4.35
N ALA A 108 12.44 0.31 3.62
CA ALA A 108 13.59 1.09 4.07
C ALA A 108 13.27 1.97 5.28
N THR A 109 12.01 2.39 5.43
CA THR A 109 11.58 3.36 6.45
C THR A 109 10.77 2.75 7.59
N GLU A 110 10.00 1.70 7.33
CA GLU A 110 8.92 1.22 8.21
C GLU A 110 8.84 -0.33 8.28
N ARG A 111 9.97 -1.05 8.17
CA ARG A 111 9.99 -2.54 8.19
C ARG A 111 9.21 -3.16 9.35
N ALA A 112 9.37 -2.65 10.57
CA ALA A 112 8.72 -3.20 11.76
C ALA A 112 7.19 -3.07 11.68
N ASP A 113 6.71 -1.92 11.20
CA ASP A 113 5.29 -1.63 11.04
C ASP A 113 4.67 -2.49 9.94
N MET A 114 5.41 -2.74 8.85
CA MET A 114 4.99 -3.68 7.80
C MET A 114 4.80 -5.09 8.35
N LEU A 115 5.77 -5.61 9.11
CA LEU A 115 5.65 -6.94 9.73
C LEU A 115 4.49 -7.01 10.72
N ALA A 116 4.31 -5.98 11.56
CA ALA A 116 3.19 -5.90 12.49
C ALA A 116 1.85 -5.90 11.75
N ARG A 117 1.73 -5.11 10.67
CA ARG A 117 0.54 -5.09 9.81
C ARG A 117 0.25 -6.46 9.20
N MET A 118 1.24 -7.14 8.64
CA MET A 118 1.02 -8.46 8.01
C MET A 118 0.65 -9.54 9.04
N ARG A 119 1.20 -9.48 10.25
CA ARG A 119 0.76 -10.34 11.36
C ARG A 119 -0.70 -10.08 11.71
N LEU A 120 -1.13 -8.82 11.78
CA LEU A 120 -2.52 -8.46 12.00
C LEU A 120 -3.45 -8.94 10.88
N VAL A 121 -3.05 -8.81 9.61
CA VAL A 121 -3.81 -9.34 8.45
C VAL A 121 -3.95 -10.86 8.52
N ARG A 122 -2.89 -11.57 8.92
CA ARG A 122 -2.90 -13.02 9.12
C ARG A 122 -3.81 -13.43 10.27
N ASP A 123 -3.68 -12.78 11.43
CA ASP A 123 -4.26 -13.28 12.68
C ASP A 123 -5.68 -12.76 12.93
N VAL A 124 -6.07 -11.62 12.33
CA VAL A 124 -7.36 -10.97 12.57
C VAL A 124 -8.27 -11.07 11.33
N PRO A 125 -9.35 -11.87 11.37
CA PRO A 125 -10.25 -12.06 10.23
C PRO A 125 -10.88 -10.76 9.71
N ALA A 126 -11.24 -9.83 10.60
CA ALA A 126 -11.84 -8.54 10.23
C ALA A 126 -10.89 -7.68 9.37
N ILE A 127 -9.61 -7.65 9.74
CA ILE A 127 -8.57 -6.93 8.96
C ILE A 127 -8.37 -7.60 7.61
N ARG A 128 -8.37 -8.94 7.57
CA ARG A 128 -8.24 -9.67 6.30
C ARG A 128 -9.40 -9.41 5.34
N ALA A 129 -10.64 -9.41 5.86
CA ALA A 129 -11.82 -9.08 5.08
C ALA A 129 -11.75 -7.64 4.53
N ARG A 130 -11.38 -6.68 5.38
CA ARG A 130 -11.22 -5.28 4.98
C ARG A 130 -10.09 -5.08 3.96
N MET A 131 -8.99 -5.82 4.08
CA MET A 131 -7.91 -5.79 3.08
C MET A 131 -8.42 -6.26 1.72
N GLY A 132 -9.27 -7.29 1.68
CA GLY A 132 -9.91 -7.76 0.45
C GLY A 132 -10.79 -6.68 -0.20
N GLU A 133 -11.58 -5.95 0.59
CA GLU A 133 -12.36 -4.80 0.11
C GLU A 133 -11.47 -3.70 -0.46
N ASN A 134 -10.42 -3.30 0.28
CA ASN A 134 -9.48 -2.28 -0.17
C ASN A 134 -8.76 -2.69 -1.46
N MET A 135 -8.35 -3.96 -1.58
CA MET A 135 -7.68 -4.48 -2.77
C MET A 135 -8.56 -4.33 -4.03
N GLN A 136 -9.88 -4.51 -3.93
CA GLN A 136 -10.78 -4.29 -5.07
C GLN A 136 -10.77 -2.82 -5.53
N VAL A 137 -10.75 -1.88 -4.58
CA VAL A 137 -10.67 -0.45 -4.87
C VAL A 137 -9.33 -0.10 -5.51
N SER A 138 -8.22 -0.60 -4.95
CA SER A 138 -6.87 -0.38 -5.48
C SER A 138 -6.70 -0.96 -6.90
N CYS A 139 -7.23 -2.17 -7.18
CA CYS A 139 -7.22 -2.76 -8.51
C CYS A 139 -7.93 -1.87 -9.55
N ALA A 140 -9.12 -1.37 -9.21
CA ALA A 140 -9.89 -0.49 -10.09
C ALA A 140 -9.16 0.84 -10.33
N MET A 141 -8.56 1.42 -9.27
CA MET A 141 -7.77 2.64 -9.36
C MET A 141 -6.57 2.47 -10.28
N VAL A 142 -5.78 1.39 -10.11
CA VAL A 142 -4.59 1.11 -10.93
C VAL A 142 -4.98 0.86 -12.39
N ALA A 143 -6.03 0.06 -12.64
CA ALA A 143 -6.50 -0.19 -14.00
C ALA A 143 -6.92 1.10 -14.71
N ARG A 144 -7.63 1.99 -14.02
CA ARG A 144 -8.01 3.31 -14.55
C ARG A 144 -6.78 4.18 -14.84
N ALA A 145 -5.82 4.24 -13.92
CA ALA A 145 -4.60 5.03 -14.09
C ALA A 145 -3.77 4.56 -15.30
N LEU A 146 -3.81 3.26 -15.63
CA LEU A 146 -3.17 2.70 -16.82
C LEU A 146 -3.96 3.00 -18.11
N ALA A 147 -5.30 2.92 -18.06
CA ALA A 147 -6.16 3.23 -19.20
C ALA A 147 -6.07 4.70 -19.63
N GLU A 148 -5.83 5.61 -18.68
CA GLU A 148 -5.67 7.06 -18.93
C GLU A 148 -4.28 7.43 -19.48
N ARG A 149 -3.32 6.50 -19.57
CA ARG A 149 -1.98 6.78 -20.12
C ARG A 149 -1.96 6.73 -21.66
N ASP A 150 -1.34 7.73 -22.27
CA ASP A 150 -1.14 7.77 -23.72
C ASP A 150 -0.37 6.54 -24.23
N GLY A 151 -0.96 5.84 -25.22
CA GLY A 151 -0.43 4.57 -25.75
C GLY A 151 -0.70 3.36 -24.86
N GLY A 152 -1.63 3.47 -23.89
CA GLY A 152 -2.04 2.38 -23.01
C GLY A 152 -2.57 1.15 -23.77
N PRO A 153 -2.48 -0.06 -23.20
CA PRO A 153 -2.98 -1.28 -23.83
C PRO A 153 -4.49 -1.21 -24.06
N GLY A 154 -4.97 -2.06 -24.98
CA GLY A 154 -6.38 -2.26 -25.29
C GLY A 154 -7.25 -2.68 -24.10
N ASP A 155 -8.54 -2.89 -24.42
CA ASP A 155 -9.66 -3.34 -23.57
C ASP A 155 -9.48 -3.19 -22.04
N GLU A 156 -10.29 -2.34 -21.43
CA GLU A 156 -10.38 -2.14 -19.97
C GLU A 156 -10.49 -3.46 -19.19
N PHE A 157 -11.13 -4.48 -19.78
CA PHE A 157 -11.19 -5.81 -19.19
C PHE A 157 -9.81 -6.49 -19.06
N GLU A 158 -8.98 -6.46 -20.10
CA GLU A 158 -7.64 -7.05 -20.09
C GLU A 158 -6.75 -6.38 -19.02
N LEU A 159 -6.81 -5.05 -18.93
CA LEU A 159 -6.12 -4.28 -17.90
C LEU A 159 -6.55 -4.71 -16.49
N ARG A 160 -7.86 -4.80 -16.23
CA ARG A 160 -8.36 -5.24 -14.92
C ARG A 160 -7.91 -6.66 -14.57
N VAL A 161 -7.91 -7.59 -15.52
CA VAL A 161 -7.46 -8.97 -15.29
C VAL A 161 -6.00 -9.00 -14.88
N VAL A 162 -5.13 -8.35 -15.65
CA VAL A 162 -3.68 -8.39 -15.39
C VAL A 162 -3.31 -7.64 -14.11
N VAL A 163 -3.92 -6.48 -13.86
CA VAL A 163 -3.71 -5.72 -12.61
C VAL A 163 -4.15 -6.53 -11.40
N SER A 164 -5.31 -7.20 -11.48
CA SER A 164 -5.81 -8.04 -10.38
C SER A 164 -4.87 -9.20 -10.09
N ALA A 165 -4.36 -9.87 -11.13
CA ALA A 165 -3.41 -10.98 -10.98
C ALA A 165 -2.08 -10.52 -10.36
N LEU A 166 -1.53 -9.37 -10.80
CA LEU A 166 -0.29 -8.81 -10.28
C LEU A 166 -0.43 -8.41 -8.80
N LEU A 167 -1.48 -7.67 -8.45
CA LEU A 167 -1.72 -7.23 -7.07
C LEU A 167 -1.99 -8.42 -6.13
N ALA A 168 -2.73 -9.44 -6.59
CA ALA A 168 -2.92 -10.67 -5.82
C ALA A 168 -1.59 -11.40 -5.58
N ALA A 169 -0.75 -11.53 -6.62
CA ALA A 169 0.54 -12.19 -6.50
C ALA A 169 1.48 -11.45 -5.53
N TRP A 170 1.50 -10.12 -5.57
CA TRP A 170 2.28 -9.34 -4.59
C TRP A 170 1.74 -9.42 -3.18
N ASN A 171 0.42 -9.45 -2.99
CA ASN A 171 -0.16 -9.71 -1.68
C ASN A 171 0.35 -11.05 -1.13
N GLU A 172 0.33 -12.12 -1.93
CA GLU A 172 0.89 -13.42 -1.52
C GLU A 172 2.39 -13.36 -1.23
N ALA A 173 3.16 -12.64 -2.05
CA ALA A 173 4.60 -12.43 -1.84
C ALA A 173 4.90 -11.78 -0.48
N ILE A 174 4.15 -10.72 -0.15
CA ILE A 174 4.32 -9.97 1.11
C ILE A 174 3.89 -10.84 2.30
N MET A 175 2.80 -11.62 2.16
CA MET A 175 2.37 -12.55 3.19
C MET A 175 3.40 -13.65 3.45
N ALA A 176 3.91 -14.30 2.40
CA ALA A 176 4.96 -15.31 2.51
C ALA A 176 6.24 -14.74 3.12
N TRP A 177 6.64 -13.53 2.71
CA TRP A 177 7.75 -12.81 3.33
C TRP A 177 7.52 -12.60 4.83
N ALA A 178 6.33 -12.16 5.24
CA ALA A 178 5.99 -11.93 6.63
C ALA A 178 5.94 -13.23 7.47
N GLU A 179 5.57 -14.37 6.88
CA GLU A 179 5.63 -15.69 7.53
C GLU A 179 7.05 -16.09 7.92
N THR A 180 8.06 -15.60 7.19
CA THR A 180 9.48 -15.80 7.52
C THR A 180 10.04 -14.75 8.49
N ASP A 181 9.20 -13.93 9.12
CA ASP A 181 9.60 -12.71 9.87
C ASP A 181 10.43 -11.72 9.02
N GLY A 182 10.21 -11.77 7.70
CA GLY A 182 10.94 -10.99 6.72
C GLY A 182 12.43 -11.31 6.62
N ARG A 183 12.84 -12.54 6.94
CA ARG A 183 14.25 -12.95 6.86
C ARG A 183 14.79 -12.90 5.43
N GLU A 184 13.93 -13.14 4.45
CA GLU A 184 14.23 -12.98 3.04
C GLU A 184 14.21 -11.50 2.64
N ASP A 185 14.99 -11.15 1.62
CA ASP A 185 14.91 -9.82 1.01
C ASP A 185 13.56 -9.66 0.29
N LEU A 186 12.86 -8.56 0.57
CA LEU A 186 11.51 -8.35 0.01
C LEU A 186 11.56 -8.19 -1.52
N GLY A 187 12.61 -7.57 -2.06
CA GLY A 187 12.79 -7.42 -3.51
C GLY A 187 12.97 -8.78 -4.18
N ASP A 188 13.77 -9.66 -3.60
CA ASP A 188 13.97 -11.03 -4.10
C ASP A 188 12.66 -11.84 -4.11
N VAL A 189 11.82 -11.72 -3.08
CA VAL A 189 10.52 -12.41 -3.01
C VAL A 189 9.54 -11.86 -4.05
N LEU A 190 9.52 -10.55 -4.28
CA LEU A 190 8.69 -9.91 -5.31
C LEU A 190 9.14 -10.30 -6.72
N ASP A 191 10.44 -10.35 -6.99
CA ASP A 191 11.01 -10.73 -8.28
C ASP A 191 10.74 -12.21 -8.60
N ARG A 192 10.89 -13.09 -7.61
CA ARG A 192 10.51 -14.50 -7.74
C ARG A 192 9.04 -14.66 -8.10
N THR A 193 8.17 -13.90 -7.47
CA THR A 193 6.71 -13.93 -7.73
C THR A 193 6.38 -13.54 -9.17
N LEU A 194 7.04 -12.51 -9.71
CA LEU A 194 6.85 -12.09 -11.10
C LEU A 194 7.41 -13.11 -12.10
N HIS A 195 8.54 -13.74 -11.79
CA HIS A 195 9.03 -14.87 -12.57
C HIS A 195 8.04 -16.04 -12.59
N LEU A 196 7.39 -16.35 -11.46
CA LEU A 196 6.36 -17.40 -11.41
C LEU A 196 5.15 -17.07 -12.28
N LEU A 197 4.67 -15.83 -12.26
CA LEU A 197 3.58 -15.39 -13.15
C LEU A 197 4.00 -15.50 -14.62
N SER A 198 5.13 -14.90 -15.01
CA SER A 198 5.56 -14.93 -16.41
C SER A 198 5.83 -16.34 -16.93
N ALA A 199 6.47 -17.21 -16.16
CA ALA A 199 6.82 -18.56 -16.59
C ALA A 199 5.61 -19.50 -16.77
N ASN A 200 4.53 -19.31 -16.00
CA ASN A 200 3.36 -20.20 -16.04
C ASN A 200 2.24 -19.70 -16.96
N PHE A 201 2.28 -18.44 -17.39
CA PHE A 201 1.27 -17.85 -18.31
C PHE A 201 1.81 -17.57 -19.73
N SER A 202 3.11 -17.77 -19.97
CA SER A 202 3.69 -17.72 -21.32
C SER A 202 3.63 -19.11 -21.98
N GLY A 203 2.42 -19.51 -22.40
CA GLY A 203 2.17 -20.69 -23.22
C GLY A 203 2.26 -20.39 -24.71
#